data_AF-A0A7S0NGT6-F1
#
_entry.id   AF-A0A7S0NGT6-F1
#
_cell.length_a   1.000
_cell.length_b   1.000
_cell.length_c   1.000
_cell.angle_alpha   90.00
_cell.angle_beta   90.00
_cell.angle_gamma   90.00
#
_symmetry.space_group_name_H-M   'P 1'
#
loop_
_entity.id
_entity.type
_entity.pdbx_description
1 polymer ?
#
loop_
_entity_poly.entity_id
_entity_poly.type
_entity_poly.pdbx_seq_one_letter_code
_entity_poly.pdbx_strand_id
1 'polypeptide(L)'
;GVPPGGGGADPPCHIDVLGKSADAVAAEIVKKLGTAPEQGCVLTLQGLSGTGKGTTVEKLKASLPKAVTWSNGNVFRSITLLAVTYCEQKKIEFSSEALTAEVLKQCVDCLSFGKFGGKFDIKISGLGLDLLVSQVANTLLKEPRVGKNIPTVAALTQGEVVKFASDAAAAMGSDGCNVLIEGREQTLDYVRTVHRFELMLSDPQIIGRRRAAQRMMGGATKALPTYAFTDCPGSNAFAMLEFELLKIATK
;
A
#
# COMPACT_ATOMS: atom_id res chain seq x y z
N GLY A 1 16.10 14.48 7.73
CA GLY A 1 16.54 15.55 6.81
C GLY A 1 15.34 16.29 6.27
N VAL A 2 15.46 17.59 6.01
CA VAL A 2 14.43 18.34 5.26
C VAL A 2 14.38 17.75 3.84
N PRO A 3 13.21 17.33 3.34
CA PRO A 3 13.12 16.79 1.99
C PRO A 3 13.59 17.85 0.98
N PRO A 4 14.39 17.48 -0.03
CA PRO A 4 14.79 18.43 -1.06
C PRO A 4 13.55 18.96 -1.76
N GLY A 5 13.45 20.28 -1.90
CA GLY A 5 12.33 20.96 -2.54
C GLY A 5 12.06 20.38 -3.92
N GLY A 6 10.99 19.60 -4.04
CA GLY A 6 10.54 19.02 -5.29
C GLY A 6 9.77 20.06 -6.08
N GLY A 7 10.15 20.27 -7.34
CA GLY A 7 9.23 20.84 -8.32
C GLY A 7 7.92 20.07 -8.23
N GLY A 8 6.81 20.80 -8.06
CA GLY A 8 5.51 20.23 -7.74
C GLY A 8 5.16 19.10 -8.69
N ALA A 9 4.87 17.92 -8.15
CA ALA A 9 4.40 16.81 -8.94
C ALA A 9 3.06 17.18 -9.60
N ASP A 10 2.80 16.64 -10.80
CA ASP A 10 1.61 16.97 -11.57
C ASP A 10 0.33 16.77 -10.74
N PRO A 11 -0.71 17.62 -10.87
CA PRO A 11 -1.94 17.42 -10.12
C PRO A 11 -2.60 16.08 -10.49
N PRO A 12 -3.20 15.37 -9.54
CA PRO A 12 -3.87 14.10 -9.81
C PRO A 12 -5.12 14.31 -10.69
N CYS A 13 -5.35 13.38 -11.61
CA CYS A 13 -6.61 13.28 -12.32
C CYS A 13 -7.69 12.70 -11.39
N HIS A 14 -8.72 13.49 -11.13
CA HIS A 14 -9.82 13.09 -10.28
C HIS A 14 -10.77 12.10 -10.97
N ILE A 15 -11.09 11.01 -10.27
CA ILE A 15 -12.06 10.00 -10.67
C ILE A 15 -13.15 9.94 -9.61
N ASP A 16 -14.36 10.39 -9.94
CA ASP A 16 -15.50 10.20 -9.06
C ASP A 16 -15.93 8.73 -9.10
N VAL A 17 -15.99 8.10 -7.93
CA VAL A 17 -16.38 6.69 -7.77
C VAL A 17 -17.85 6.52 -7.42
N LEU A 18 -18.59 7.61 -7.18
CA LEU A 18 -19.99 7.53 -6.80
C LEU A 18 -20.82 6.87 -7.92
N GLY A 19 -21.60 5.84 -7.57
CA GLY A 19 -22.44 5.10 -8.52
C GLY A 19 -21.67 4.20 -9.51
N LYS A 20 -20.34 4.10 -9.40
CA LYS A 20 -19.51 3.28 -10.30
C LYS A 20 -19.07 1.99 -9.62
N SER A 21 -19.00 0.90 -10.40
CA SER A 21 -18.30 -0.32 -9.99
C SER A 21 -16.79 -0.13 -10.06
N ALA A 22 -16.02 -0.99 -9.36
CA ALA A 22 -14.56 -0.97 -9.45
C ALA A 22 -14.07 -1.25 -10.88
N ASP A 23 -14.78 -2.09 -11.64
CA ASP A 23 -14.48 -2.35 -13.06
C ASP A 23 -14.66 -1.09 -13.92
N ALA A 24 -15.73 -0.31 -13.68
CA ALA A 24 -15.96 0.93 -14.40
C ALA A 24 -14.91 2.00 -14.07
N VAL A 25 -14.52 2.11 -12.79
CA VAL A 25 -13.44 3.01 -12.35
C VAL A 25 -12.11 2.61 -12.99
N ALA A 26 -11.75 1.32 -12.97
CA ALA A 26 -10.53 0.83 -13.59
C ALA A 26 -10.53 1.07 -15.11
N ALA A 27 -11.64 0.83 -15.80
CA ALA A 27 -11.77 1.09 -17.23
C ALA A 27 -11.60 2.59 -17.58
N GLU A 28 -12.11 3.49 -16.73
CA GLU A 28 -11.91 4.93 -16.90
C GLU A 28 -10.44 5.32 -16.76
N ILE A 29 -9.73 4.76 -15.78
CA ILE A 29 -8.29 4.96 -15.60
C ILE A 29 -7.53 4.44 -16.82
N VAL A 30 -7.80 3.21 -17.29
CA VAL A 30 -7.17 2.64 -18.49
C VAL A 30 -7.39 3.54 -19.71
N LYS A 31 -8.60 4.05 -19.89
CA LYS A 31 -8.89 5.00 -20.97
C LYS A 31 -8.05 6.27 -20.88
N LYS A 32 -7.84 6.80 -19.67
CA LYS A 32 -7.01 8.00 -19.42
C LYS A 32 -5.51 7.73 -19.55
N LEU A 33 -5.06 6.49 -19.33
CA LEU A 33 -3.67 6.08 -19.59
C LEU A 33 -3.33 6.05 -21.09
N GLY A 34 -4.35 5.88 -21.96
CA GLY A 34 -4.14 5.80 -23.41
C GLY A 34 -3.25 4.62 -23.78
N THR A 35 -2.23 4.86 -24.61
CA THR A 35 -1.28 3.84 -25.07
C THR A 35 -0.08 3.65 -24.15
N ALA A 36 0.07 4.46 -23.10
CA ALA A 36 1.20 4.35 -22.16
C ALA A 36 1.43 2.92 -21.62
N PRO A 37 0.37 2.13 -21.32
CA PRO A 37 0.58 0.79 -20.81
C PRO A 37 1.23 -0.21 -21.77
N GLU A 38 1.23 0.07 -23.08
CA GLU A 38 1.90 -0.78 -24.08
C GLU A 38 3.42 -0.73 -23.94
N GLN A 39 3.95 0.40 -23.47
CA GLN A 39 5.38 0.63 -23.26
C GLN A 39 5.81 0.44 -21.81
N GLY A 40 4.86 0.21 -20.89
CA GLY A 40 5.08 0.27 -19.45
C GLY A 40 5.00 1.70 -18.93
N CYS A 41 4.29 1.89 -17.81
CA CYS A 41 4.13 3.19 -17.18
C CYS A 41 4.11 3.06 -15.66
N VAL A 42 4.45 4.13 -14.96
CA VAL A 42 4.25 4.24 -13.51
C VAL A 42 2.96 5.00 -13.29
N LEU A 43 2.04 4.48 -12.49
CA LEU A 43 0.83 5.20 -12.11
C LEU A 43 0.63 5.21 -10.59
N THR A 44 0.16 6.34 -10.09
CA THR A 44 -0.13 6.51 -8.66
C THR A 44 -1.63 6.59 -8.43
N LEU A 45 -2.12 5.87 -7.44
CA LEU A 45 -3.53 5.90 -7.03
C LEU A 45 -3.66 6.36 -5.58
N GLN A 46 -4.28 7.52 -5.38
CA GLN A 46 -4.62 8.06 -4.07
C GLN A 46 -6.13 8.17 -3.84
N GLY A 47 -6.52 8.54 -2.63
CA GLY A 47 -7.90 8.76 -2.24
C GLY A 47 -8.16 8.40 -0.78
N LEU A 48 -9.28 8.88 -0.24
CA LEU A 48 -9.66 8.65 1.15
C LEU A 48 -9.88 7.16 1.46
N SER A 49 -9.77 6.78 2.74
CA SER A 49 -10.12 5.39 3.13
C SER A 49 -11.61 5.16 2.92
N GLY A 50 -11.96 4.09 2.21
CA GLY A 50 -13.32 3.73 1.80
C GLY A 50 -13.67 4.02 0.34
N THR A 51 -12.76 4.61 -0.45
CA THR A 51 -12.98 4.93 -1.88
C THR A 51 -12.70 3.78 -2.86
N GLY A 52 -12.28 2.60 -2.36
CA GLY A 52 -12.08 1.41 -3.19
C GLY A 52 -10.70 1.30 -3.88
N LYS A 53 -9.65 1.95 -3.35
CA LYS A 53 -8.27 1.89 -3.91
C LYS A 53 -7.77 0.48 -4.16
N GLY A 54 -7.70 -0.36 -3.12
CA GLY A 54 -7.18 -1.73 -3.25
C GLY A 54 -7.93 -2.56 -4.29
N THR A 55 -9.26 -2.48 -4.28
CA THR A 55 -10.10 -3.14 -5.29
C THR A 55 -9.83 -2.60 -6.70
N THR A 56 -9.67 -1.29 -6.86
CA THR A 56 -9.33 -0.68 -8.15
C THR A 56 -7.94 -1.12 -8.63
N VAL A 57 -6.95 -1.19 -7.74
CA VAL A 57 -5.60 -1.70 -8.03
C VAL A 57 -5.65 -3.15 -8.49
N GLU A 58 -6.44 -4.01 -7.84
CA GLU A 58 -6.63 -5.41 -8.26
C GLU A 58 -7.23 -5.50 -9.66
N LYS A 59 -8.23 -4.67 -9.98
CA LYS A 59 -8.82 -4.61 -11.32
C LYS A 59 -7.83 -4.11 -12.37
N LEU A 60 -7.07 -3.06 -12.07
CA LEU A 60 -6.01 -2.55 -12.95
C LEU A 60 -4.91 -3.59 -13.17
N LYS A 61 -4.54 -4.33 -12.13
CA LYS A 61 -3.54 -5.40 -12.23
C LYS A 61 -4.01 -6.53 -13.15
N ALA A 62 -5.29 -6.84 -13.13
CA ALA A 62 -5.89 -7.86 -14.00
C ALA A 62 -6.05 -7.40 -15.46
N SER A 63 -6.22 -6.09 -15.70
CA SER A 63 -6.48 -5.54 -17.03
C SER A 63 -5.22 -5.08 -17.78
N LEU A 64 -4.21 -4.60 -17.07
CA LEU A 64 -2.99 -4.03 -17.67
C LEU A 64 -1.94 -5.12 -17.95
N PRO A 65 -1.23 -5.05 -19.11
CA PRO A 65 -0.16 -5.98 -19.40
C PRO A 65 1.01 -5.76 -18.43
N LYS A 66 1.70 -6.84 -18.02
CA LYS A 66 2.90 -6.76 -17.15
C LYS A 66 2.70 -5.86 -15.91
N ALA A 67 1.51 -5.88 -15.33
CA ALA A 67 1.18 -5.03 -14.19
C ALA A 67 1.80 -5.54 -12.89
N VAL A 68 2.44 -4.64 -12.16
CA VAL A 68 3.09 -4.92 -10.87
C VAL A 68 2.58 -3.93 -9.84
N THR A 69 2.11 -4.43 -8.71
CA THR A 69 1.74 -3.58 -7.57
C THR A 69 2.96 -3.37 -6.70
N TRP A 70 3.32 -2.10 -6.47
CA TRP A 70 4.38 -1.74 -5.55
C TRP A 70 3.83 -1.48 -4.15
N SER A 71 4.57 -1.87 -3.12
CA SER A 71 4.21 -1.62 -1.73
C SER A 71 5.40 -1.09 -0.94
N ASN A 72 5.33 0.19 -0.56
CA ASN A 72 6.29 0.80 0.37
C ASN A 72 6.31 0.07 1.72
N GLY A 73 5.22 -0.63 2.08
CA GLY A 73 5.15 -1.42 3.30
C GLY A 73 6.24 -2.51 3.37
N ASN A 74 6.60 -3.13 2.25
CA ASN A 74 7.67 -4.12 2.21
C ASN A 74 9.06 -3.48 2.40
N VAL A 75 9.27 -2.27 1.87
CA VAL A 75 10.52 -1.52 2.10
C VAL A 75 10.64 -1.18 3.58
N PHE A 76 9.60 -0.61 4.21
CA PHE A 76 9.60 -0.29 5.64
C PHE A 76 9.85 -1.52 6.51
N ARG A 77 9.19 -2.65 6.21
CA ARG A 77 9.41 -3.92 6.94
C ARG A 77 10.84 -4.42 6.79
N SER A 78 11.44 -4.29 5.61
CA SER A 78 12.82 -4.71 5.35
C SER A 78 13.83 -3.87 6.13
N ILE A 79 13.67 -2.54 6.13
CA ILE A 79 14.50 -1.64 6.95
C ILE A 79 14.31 -1.94 8.43
N THR A 80 13.07 -2.19 8.86
CA THR A 80 12.76 -2.50 10.26
C THR A 80 13.38 -3.83 10.70
N LEU A 81 13.36 -4.86 9.85
CA LEU A 81 14.05 -6.12 10.09
C LEU A 81 15.55 -5.89 10.31
N LEU A 82 16.19 -5.10 9.45
CA LEU A 82 17.62 -4.77 9.56
C LEU A 82 17.92 -3.98 10.83
N ALA A 83 17.10 -2.98 11.16
CA ALA A 83 17.24 -2.16 12.36
C ALA A 83 17.11 -3.00 13.65
N VAL A 84 16.11 -3.89 13.71
CA VAL A 84 15.94 -4.82 14.84
C VAL A 84 17.12 -5.78 14.93
N THR A 85 17.56 -6.35 13.80
CA THR A 85 18.71 -7.26 13.74
C THR A 85 20.00 -6.57 14.21
N TYR A 86 20.21 -5.31 13.82
CA TYR A 86 21.32 -4.49 14.27
C TYR A 86 21.32 -4.33 15.81
N CYS A 87 20.17 -3.94 16.38
CA CYS A 87 20.03 -3.77 17.82
C CYS A 87 20.29 -5.09 18.57
N GLU A 88 19.75 -6.20 18.08
CA GLU A 88 19.96 -7.55 18.64
C GLU A 88 21.45 -7.94 18.62
N GLN A 89 22.16 -7.74 17.51
CA GLN A 89 23.60 -8.04 17.38
C GLN A 89 24.46 -7.17 18.28
N LYS A 90 24.08 -5.91 18.48
CA LYS A 90 24.77 -4.96 19.37
C LYS A 90 24.34 -5.09 20.83
N LYS A 91 23.34 -5.93 21.13
CA LYS A 91 22.74 -6.10 22.46
C LYS A 91 22.24 -4.78 23.06
N ILE A 92 21.66 -3.92 22.22
CA ILE A 92 21.02 -2.67 22.63
C ILE A 92 19.51 -2.79 22.46
N GLU A 93 18.76 -2.06 23.28
CA GLU A 93 17.30 -2.00 23.14
C GLU A 93 16.93 -1.22 21.87
N PHE A 94 15.86 -1.66 21.20
CA PHE A 94 15.34 -0.94 20.06
C PHE A 94 14.62 0.33 20.53
N SER A 95 15.13 1.50 20.14
CA SER A 95 14.52 2.80 20.42
C SER A 95 14.82 3.80 19.29
N SER A 96 14.14 4.94 19.27
CA SER A 96 14.43 6.03 18.32
C SER A 96 15.87 6.52 18.43
N GLU A 97 16.42 6.55 19.63
CA GLU A 97 17.77 7.04 19.94
C GLU A 97 18.84 6.07 19.44
N ALA A 98 18.55 4.77 19.48
CA ALA A 98 19.43 3.74 18.93
C ALA A 98 19.51 3.79 17.39
N LEU A 99 18.48 4.34 16.73
CA LEU A 99 18.38 4.47 15.28
C LEU A 99 18.96 5.79 14.80
N THR A 100 20.27 5.98 14.97
CA THR A 100 20.96 7.15 14.44
C THR A 100 20.88 7.21 12.92
N ALA A 101 21.14 8.39 12.35
CA ALA A 101 21.14 8.56 10.89
C ALA A 101 22.10 7.60 10.18
N GLU A 102 23.25 7.31 10.79
CA GLU A 102 24.26 6.38 10.27
C GLU A 102 23.76 4.94 10.27
N VAL A 103 23.10 4.51 11.36
CA VAL A 103 22.51 3.17 11.47
C VAL A 103 21.40 2.99 10.44
N LEU A 104 20.51 3.98 10.31
CA LEU A 104 19.43 3.95 9.32
C LEU A 104 19.98 3.94 7.91
N LYS A 105 21.00 4.75 7.61
CA LYS A 105 21.70 4.74 6.32
C LYS A 105 22.28 3.35 6.03
N GLN A 106 22.96 2.74 7.00
CA GLN A 106 23.48 1.37 6.85
C GLN A 106 22.36 0.38 6.52
N CYS A 107 21.20 0.49 7.19
CA CYS A 107 20.06 -0.38 6.91
C CYS A 107 19.52 -0.16 5.48
N VAL A 108 19.41 1.09 5.02
CA VAL A 108 18.97 1.37 3.64
C VAL A 108 19.98 0.86 2.62
N ASP A 109 21.28 1.01 2.88
CA ASP A 109 22.35 0.52 2.00
C ASP A 109 22.38 -1.02 1.89
N CYS A 110 21.79 -1.74 2.85
CA CYS A 110 21.60 -3.19 2.77
C CYS A 110 20.45 -3.59 1.84
N LEU A 111 19.69 -2.64 1.29
CA LEU A 111 18.62 -2.91 0.33
C LEU A 111 19.08 -2.62 -1.09
N SER A 112 18.78 -3.54 -2.00
CA SER A 112 18.94 -3.33 -3.43
C SER A 112 17.68 -3.78 -4.17
N PHE A 113 17.38 -3.12 -5.29
CA PHE A 113 16.28 -3.49 -6.16
C PHE A 113 16.83 -3.91 -7.52
N GLY A 114 16.30 -5.00 -8.08
CA GLY A 114 16.76 -5.49 -9.37
C GLY A 114 16.07 -6.78 -9.79
N LYS A 115 16.53 -7.35 -10.91
CA LYS A 115 16.05 -8.65 -11.39
C LYS A 115 16.85 -9.78 -10.76
N PHE A 116 16.17 -10.64 -10.03
CA PHE A 116 16.72 -11.86 -9.45
C PHE A 116 15.95 -13.05 -10.04
N GLY A 117 16.64 -13.96 -10.71
CA GLY A 117 15.98 -15.06 -11.44
C GLY A 117 14.98 -14.57 -12.51
N GLY A 118 15.28 -13.43 -13.15
CA GLY A 118 14.44 -12.84 -14.19
C GLY A 118 13.21 -12.06 -13.69
N LYS A 119 12.99 -11.98 -12.37
CA LYS A 119 11.87 -11.23 -11.78
C LYS A 119 12.38 -10.09 -10.92
N PHE A 120 11.69 -8.96 -10.94
CA PHE A 120 11.99 -7.85 -10.05
C PHE A 120 11.72 -8.21 -8.59
N ASP A 121 12.67 -7.89 -7.72
CA ASP A 121 12.53 -8.06 -6.27
C ASP A 121 13.42 -7.06 -5.52
N ILE A 122 13.16 -6.94 -4.22
CA ILE A 122 14.03 -6.27 -3.28
C ILE A 122 14.90 -7.32 -2.62
N LYS A 123 16.21 -7.16 -2.67
CA LYS A 123 17.18 -7.99 -1.95
C LYS A 123 17.63 -7.28 -0.69
N ILE A 124 17.55 -7.98 0.43
CA ILE A 124 18.12 -7.60 1.73
C ILE A 124 19.46 -8.31 1.85
N SER A 125 20.57 -7.57 1.87
CA SER A 125 21.92 -8.13 1.99
C SER A 125 22.75 -7.32 2.98
N GLY A 126 23.09 -7.93 4.12
CA GLY A 126 23.81 -7.28 5.21
C GLY A 126 23.38 -7.78 6.58
N LEU A 127 24.19 -7.50 7.60
CA LEU A 127 23.95 -7.95 8.99
C LEU A 127 23.72 -9.47 9.11
N GLY A 128 24.35 -10.28 8.25
CA GLY A 128 24.18 -11.74 8.22
C GLY A 128 22.90 -12.22 7.51
N LEU A 129 22.15 -11.32 6.88
CA LEU A 129 20.99 -11.65 6.05
C LEU A 129 21.37 -11.63 4.57
N ASP A 130 20.87 -12.60 3.81
CA ASP A 130 20.87 -12.58 2.34
C ASP A 130 19.54 -13.14 1.84
N LEU A 131 18.56 -12.26 1.65
CA LEU A 131 17.15 -12.62 1.47
C LEU A 131 16.52 -11.87 0.30
N LEU A 132 15.62 -12.54 -0.41
CA LEU A 132 14.71 -11.90 -1.35
C LEU A 132 13.37 -11.60 -0.68
N VAL A 133 12.91 -10.35 -0.75
CA VAL A 133 11.69 -9.90 -0.07
C VAL A 133 10.47 -10.71 -0.50
N SER A 134 10.35 -11.11 -1.77
CA SER A 134 9.24 -11.96 -2.22
C SER A 134 9.14 -13.28 -1.46
N GLN A 135 10.26 -13.82 -0.96
CA GLN A 135 10.30 -15.08 -0.21
C GLN A 135 9.92 -14.91 1.26
N VAL A 136 10.12 -13.71 1.82
CA VAL A 136 10.00 -13.46 3.27
C VAL A 136 8.91 -12.46 3.65
N ALA A 137 8.25 -11.83 2.69
CA ALA A 137 7.25 -10.77 2.90
C ALA A 137 6.06 -11.22 3.77
N ASN A 138 5.68 -12.49 3.71
CA ASN A 138 4.55 -13.05 4.45
C ASN A 138 4.96 -13.85 5.70
N THR A 139 6.25 -13.96 5.98
CA THR A 139 6.81 -14.73 7.10
C THR A 139 7.63 -13.82 7.99
N LEU A 140 8.96 -13.75 7.78
CA LEU A 140 9.91 -12.99 8.60
C LEU A 140 9.52 -11.50 8.69
N LEU A 141 9.06 -10.89 7.60
CA LEU A 141 8.67 -9.47 7.58
C LEU A 141 7.34 -9.18 8.30
N LYS A 142 6.62 -10.21 8.72
CA LYS A 142 5.38 -10.13 9.52
C LYS A 142 5.56 -10.53 10.98
N GLU A 143 6.77 -10.91 11.39
CA GLU A 143 7.04 -11.22 12.79
C GLU A 143 6.71 -10.04 13.72
N PRO A 144 6.23 -10.31 14.95
CA PRO A 144 5.87 -9.25 15.91
C PRO A 144 7.02 -8.27 16.19
N ARG A 145 8.27 -8.75 16.21
CA ARG A 145 9.45 -7.91 16.44
C ARG A 145 9.68 -6.87 15.33
N VAL A 146 9.26 -7.18 14.10
CA VAL A 146 9.25 -6.23 12.99
C VAL A 146 8.01 -5.35 13.10
N GLY A 147 6.82 -5.97 13.13
CA GLY A 147 5.53 -5.29 13.06
C GLY A 147 5.35 -4.16 14.07
N LYS A 148 5.72 -4.38 15.34
CA LYS A 148 5.56 -3.40 16.42
C LYS A 148 6.44 -2.14 16.25
N ASN A 149 7.54 -2.26 15.52
CA ASN A 149 8.57 -1.23 15.38
C ASN A 149 8.48 -0.44 14.07
N ILE A 150 7.62 -0.87 13.13
CA ILE A 150 7.41 -0.19 11.84
C ILE A 150 7.09 1.30 12.01
N PRO A 151 6.21 1.75 12.95
CA PRO A 151 5.90 3.17 13.07
C PRO A 151 7.12 4.04 13.36
N THR A 152 8.01 3.58 14.23
CA THR A 152 9.25 4.29 14.59
C THR A 152 10.17 4.42 13.39
N VAL A 153 10.43 3.30 12.69
CA VAL A 153 11.30 3.32 11.50
C VAL A 153 10.68 4.17 10.39
N ALA A 154 9.37 4.07 10.17
CA ALA A 154 8.67 4.82 9.16
C ALA A 154 8.76 6.34 9.41
N ALA A 155 8.71 6.79 10.67
CA ALA A 155 8.89 8.21 11.00
C ALA A 155 10.29 8.73 10.66
N LEU A 156 11.32 7.87 10.73
CA LEU A 156 12.71 8.27 10.54
C LEU A 156 13.24 8.09 9.11
N THR A 157 12.58 7.27 8.27
CA THR A 157 13.10 6.83 6.96
C THR A 157 12.20 7.12 5.77
N GLN A 158 11.22 8.04 5.92
CA GLN A 158 10.25 8.31 4.85
C GLN A 158 10.93 8.73 3.54
N GLY A 159 11.92 9.63 3.61
CA GLY A 159 12.58 10.16 2.41
C GLY A 159 13.35 9.09 1.64
N GLU A 160 14.07 8.24 2.36
CA GLU A 160 14.85 7.14 1.80
C GLU A 160 13.96 6.09 1.14
N VAL A 161 12.85 5.72 1.80
CA VAL A 161 11.88 4.75 1.28
C VAL A 161 11.19 5.27 0.03
N VAL A 162 10.82 6.55 0.05
CA VAL A 162 10.22 7.24 -1.09
C VAL A 162 11.19 7.27 -2.28
N LYS A 163 12.46 7.61 -2.06
CA LYS A 163 13.48 7.61 -3.12
C LYS A 163 13.66 6.21 -3.69
N PHE A 164 13.81 5.20 -2.83
CA PHE A 164 13.94 3.80 -3.24
C PHE A 164 12.74 3.33 -4.07
N ALA A 165 11.52 3.69 -3.66
CA ALA A 165 10.31 3.36 -4.38
C ALA A 165 10.24 4.03 -5.76
N SER A 166 10.63 5.31 -5.84
CA SER A 166 10.68 6.04 -7.10
C SER A 166 11.70 5.42 -8.08
N ASP A 167 12.89 5.09 -7.59
CA ASP A 167 13.95 4.48 -8.41
C ASP A 167 13.53 3.08 -8.89
N ALA A 168 12.92 2.27 -8.01
CA ALA A 168 12.41 0.95 -8.37
C ALA A 168 11.26 1.02 -9.38
N ALA A 169 10.33 1.95 -9.20
CA ALA A 169 9.23 2.17 -10.13
C ALA A 169 9.72 2.60 -11.51
N ALA A 170 10.69 3.52 -11.57
CA ALA A 170 11.30 3.95 -12.82
C ALA A 170 12.03 2.80 -13.54
N ALA A 171 12.76 1.95 -12.79
CA ALA A 171 13.44 0.78 -13.35
C ALA A 171 12.45 -0.25 -13.92
N MET A 172 11.35 -0.54 -13.22
CA MET A 172 10.29 -1.42 -13.72
C MET A 172 9.56 -0.82 -14.92
N GLY A 173 9.23 0.48 -14.88
CA GLY A 173 8.58 1.18 -16.00
C GLY A 173 9.43 1.11 -17.26
N SER A 174 10.74 1.37 -17.14
CA SER A 174 11.70 1.29 -18.26
C SER A 174 11.85 -0.12 -18.84
N ASP A 175 11.53 -1.15 -18.06
CA ASP A 175 11.51 -2.56 -18.50
C ASP A 175 10.16 -2.98 -19.12
N GLY A 176 9.23 -2.04 -19.25
CA GLY A 176 7.91 -2.28 -19.83
C GLY A 176 6.86 -2.78 -18.85
N CYS A 177 7.08 -2.65 -17.54
CA CYS A 177 6.06 -2.97 -16.54
C CYS A 177 5.10 -1.80 -16.31
N ASN A 178 3.84 -2.12 -16.01
CA ASN A 178 2.86 -1.16 -15.52
C ASN A 178 2.87 -1.16 -13.99
N VAL A 179 3.54 -0.18 -13.40
CA VAL A 179 3.76 -0.09 -11.95
C VAL A 179 2.60 0.65 -11.29
N LEU A 180 1.86 -0.05 -10.44
CA LEU A 180 0.72 0.46 -9.68
C LEU A 180 1.19 0.81 -8.27
N ILE A 181 1.19 2.10 -7.92
CA ILE A 181 1.59 2.58 -6.59
C ILE A 181 0.37 3.18 -5.90
N GLU A 182 -0.16 2.54 -4.87
CA GLU A 182 -1.20 3.13 -4.03
C GLU A 182 -0.63 3.75 -2.76
N GLY A 183 -1.22 4.86 -2.30
CA GLY A 183 -0.72 5.55 -1.13
C GLY A 183 -1.55 6.74 -0.66
N ARG A 184 -1.01 7.44 0.32
CA ARG A 184 -1.46 8.78 0.73
C ARG A 184 -0.75 9.81 -0.14
N GLU A 185 -1.41 10.92 -0.41
CA GLU A 185 -0.92 12.03 -1.22
C GLU A 185 0.51 12.44 -0.85
N GLN A 186 0.79 12.64 0.45
CA GLN A 186 2.11 13.05 0.94
C GLN A 186 3.24 12.08 0.55
N THR A 187 2.94 10.81 0.35
CA THR A 187 3.92 9.80 -0.06
C THR A 187 4.03 9.71 -1.59
N LEU A 188 2.92 9.94 -2.30
CA LEU A 188 2.87 9.86 -3.76
C LEU A 188 3.42 11.11 -4.44
N ASP A 189 3.50 12.26 -3.77
CA ASP A 189 4.08 13.52 -4.29
C ASP A 189 5.53 13.46 -4.68
N TYR A 190 6.22 12.43 -4.25
CA TYR A 190 7.61 12.21 -4.60
C TYR A 190 7.80 11.19 -5.72
N VAL A 191 6.73 10.55 -6.20
CA VAL A 191 6.77 9.63 -7.33
C VAL A 191 6.64 10.45 -8.61
N ARG A 192 7.68 10.43 -9.45
CA ARG A 192 7.69 11.12 -10.74
C ARG A 192 6.85 10.36 -11.76
N THR A 193 5.63 10.79 -11.99
CA THR A 193 4.79 10.32 -13.10
C THR A 193 3.72 11.36 -13.43
N VAL A 194 3.34 11.41 -14.71
CA VAL A 194 2.18 12.18 -15.20
C VAL A 194 0.86 11.41 -14.97
N HIS A 195 0.93 10.09 -14.73
CA HIS A 195 -0.23 9.22 -14.58
C HIS A 195 -0.68 9.13 -13.12
N ARG A 196 -1.18 10.25 -12.60
CA ARG A 196 -1.61 10.38 -11.21
C ARG A 196 -3.13 10.37 -11.16
N PHE A 197 -3.71 9.55 -10.30
CA PHE A 197 -5.16 9.42 -10.15
C PHE A 197 -5.57 9.53 -8.69
N GLU A 198 -6.68 10.24 -8.45
CA GLU A 198 -7.30 10.32 -7.15
C GLU A 198 -8.75 9.86 -7.21
N LEU A 199 -9.07 8.84 -6.41
CA LEU A 199 -10.44 8.37 -6.22
C LEU A 199 -11.14 9.29 -5.21
N MET A 200 -12.13 10.03 -5.71
CA MET A 200 -12.94 10.93 -4.90
C MET A 200 -14.39 10.46 -4.85
N LEU A 201 -15.10 10.89 -3.81
CA LEU A 201 -16.55 10.81 -3.72
C LEU A 201 -17.08 12.23 -3.80
N SER A 202 -17.92 12.50 -4.80
CA SER A 202 -18.56 13.81 -4.99
C SER A 202 -19.44 14.24 -3.80
N ASP A 203 -19.93 13.31 -2.98
CA ASP A 203 -20.55 13.58 -1.68
C ASP A 203 -19.71 13.02 -0.50
N PRO A 204 -19.01 13.89 0.25
CA PRO A 204 -18.23 13.49 1.43
C PRO A 204 -19.05 12.89 2.58
N GLN A 205 -20.36 13.18 2.67
CA GLN A 205 -21.21 12.66 3.73
C GLN A 205 -21.37 11.14 3.65
N ILE A 206 -21.28 10.57 2.44
CA ILE A 206 -21.38 9.13 2.22
C ILE A 206 -20.25 8.38 2.93
N ILE A 207 -19.03 8.93 2.94
CA ILE A 207 -17.89 8.34 3.69
C ILE A 207 -18.17 8.40 5.19
N GLY A 208 -18.67 9.53 5.69
CA GLY A 208 -19.02 9.72 7.09
C GLY A 208 -20.05 8.69 7.55
N ARG A 209 -21.13 8.51 6.79
CA ARG A 209 -22.20 7.54 7.04
C ARG A 209 -21.68 6.10 6.99
N ARG A 210 -20.87 5.74 5.99
CA ARG A 210 -20.26 4.39 5.89
C ARG A 210 -19.35 4.07 7.06
N ARG A 211 -18.51 5.02 7.50
CA ARG A 211 -17.64 4.82 8.67
C ARG A 211 -18.44 4.73 9.97
N ALA A 212 -19.50 5.52 10.10
CA ALA A 212 -20.41 5.41 11.24
C ALA A 212 -21.05 4.01 11.28
N ALA A 213 -21.58 3.52 10.14
CA ALA A 213 -22.12 2.17 10.02
C ALA A 213 -21.10 1.07 10.35
N GLN A 214 -19.88 1.15 9.81
CA GLN A 214 -18.81 0.19 10.12
C GLN A 214 -18.41 0.20 11.59
N ARG A 215 -18.33 1.38 12.23
CA ARG A 215 -18.02 1.49 13.66
C ARG A 215 -19.14 0.94 14.53
N MET A 216 -20.39 1.25 14.20
CA MET A 216 -21.56 0.69 14.90
C MET A 216 -21.60 -0.83 14.77
N MET A 217 -21.37 -1.37 13.56
CA MET A 217 -21.29 -2.81 13.32
C MET A 217 -20.13 -3.44 14.10
N GLY A 218 -18.91 -2.90 14.01
CA GLY A 218 -17.77 -3.42 14.77
C GLY A 218 -17.96 -3.35 16.29
N GLY A 219 -18.72 -2.37 16.78
CA GLY A 219 -19.15 -2.29 18.19
C GLY A 219 -20.20 -3.34 18.53
N ALA A 220 -21.22 -3.52 17.69
CA ALA A 220 -22.27 -4.52 17.87
C ALA A 220 -21.72 -5.95 17.79
N THR A 221 -20.83 -6.27 16.86
CA THR A 221 -20.18 -7.58 16.73
C THR A 221 -19.33 -7.92 17.96
N LYS A 222 -18.71 -6.93 18.62
CA LYS A 222 -17.99 -7.12 19.89
C LYS A 222 -18.92 -7.30 21.10
N ALA A 223 -20.16 -6.81 21.00
CA ALA A 223 -21.17 -6.89 22.04
C ALA A 223 -22.07 -8.13 21.93
N LEU A 224 -22.03 -8.85 20.81
CA LEU A 224 -22.74 -10.11 20.65
C LEU A 224 -21.99 -11.23 21.38
N PRO A 225 -22.59 -11.93 22.36
CA PRO A 225 -22.03 -13.17 22.87
C PRO A 225 -21.93 -14.18 21.73
N THR A 226 -20.84 -14.96 21.69
CA THR A 226 -20.70 -16.13 20.80
C THR A 226 -21.74 -17.18 21.15
N TYR A 227 -22.99 -16.96 20.75
CA TYR A 227 -23.97 -18.02 20.69
C TYR A 227 -23.77 -18.73 19.36
N ALA A 228 -23.27 -19.96 19.45
CA ALA A 228 -23.25 -20.89 18.35
C ALA A 228 -24.70 -21.10 17.86
N PHE A 229 -25.05 -20.46 16.75
CA PHE A 229 -26.23 -20.81 15.97
C PHE A 229 -25.88 -22.04 15.13
N THR A 230 -25.81 -23.19 15.79
CA THR A 230 -26.08 -24.46 15.11
C THR A 230 -27.59 -24.58 14.98
N ASP A 231 -28.05 -24.96 13.79
CA ASP A 231 -29.41 -25.42 13.49
C ASP A 231 -30.42 -24.37 12.99
N CYS A 232 -30.10 -23.73 11.86
CA CYS A 232 -31.09 -23.43 10.81
C CYS A 232 -30.40 -23.35 9.44
N PRO A 233 -30.61 -24.32 8.52
CA PRO A 233 -30.08 -24.23 7.17
C PRO A 233 -30.82 -23.13 6.40
N GLY A 234 -30.14 -22.01 6.11
CA GLY A 234 -30.65 -20.96 5.21
C GLY A 234 -30.72 -19.54 5.78
N SER A 235 -30.53 -19.37 7.09
CA SER A 235 -30.69 -18.05 7.75
C SER A 235 -29.36 -17.45 8.15
N ASN A 236 -28.50 -17.10 7.18
CA ASN A 236 -27.31 -16.33 7.52
C ASN A 236 -27.74 -14.88 7.80
N ALA A 237 -28.06 -14.57 9.05
CA ALA A 237 -28.47 -13.23 9.49
C ALA A 237 -27.48 -12.15 9.01
N PHE A 238 -26.21 -12.53 8.85
CA PHE A 238 -25.15 -11.74 8.25
C PHE A 238 -25.45 -11.30 6.80
N ALA A 239 -25.92 -12.23 5.96
CA ALA A 239 -26.27 -11.94 4.56
C ALA A 239 -27.54 -11.08 4.45
N MET A 240 -28.52 -11.25 5.35
CA MET A 240 -29.70 -10.39 5.39
C MET A 240 -29.38 -8.96 5.87
N LEU A 241 -28.48 -8.81 6.84
CA LEU A 241 -28.01 -7.49 7.30
C LEU A 241 -27.16 -6.77 6.26
N GLU A 242 -26.28 -7.49 5.56
CA GLU A 242 -25.54 -6.92 4.42
C GLU A 242 -26.49 -6.47 3.30
N PHE A 243 -27.52 -7.26 2.99
CA PHE A 243 -28.46 -6.96 1.91
C PHE A 243 -29.36 -5.75 2.23
N GLU A 244 -29.85 -5.62 3.47
CA GLU A 244 -30.63 -4.44 3.88
C GLU A 244 -29.80 -3.17 4.03
N LEU A 245 -28.54 -3.28 4.45
CA LEU A 245 -27.63 -2.13 4.48
C LEU A 245 -27.21 -1.70 3.07
N LEU A 246 -27.10 -2.63 2.11
CA LEU A 246 -26.88 -2.29 0.71
C LEU A 246 -28.02 -1.42 0.17
N LYS A 247 -29.27 -1.76 0.51
CA LYS A 247 -30.47 -0.97 0.14
C LYS A 247 -30.50 0.42 0.78
N ILE A 248 -30.04 0.55 2.02
CA ILE A 248 -29.94 1.84 2.72
C ILE A 248 -28.78 2.69 2.16
N ALA A 249 -27.70 2.07 1.69
CA ALA A 249 -26.52 2.76 1.15
C ALA A 249 -26.64 3.18 -0.33
N THR A 250 -27.68 2.73 -1.04
CA THR A 250 -27.97 3.07 -2.44
C THR A 250 -29.14 4.05 -2.64
N LYS A 251 -29.69 4.61 -1.55
CA LYS A 251 -30.62 5.74 -1.55
C LYS A 251 -29.94 6.99 -1.02
#